data_AF-A0A1L8SL47-F1
#
_entry.id   AF-A0A1L8SL47-F1
#
_cell.length_a   1.000
_cell.length_b   1.000
_cell.length_c   1.000
_cell.angle_alpha   90.00
_cell.angle_beta   90.00
_cell.angle_gamma   90.00
#
_symmetry.space_group_name_H-M   'P 1'
#
loop_
_entity.id
_entity.type
_entity.pdbx_description
1 polymer ?
#
loop_
_entity_poly.entity_id
_entity_poly.type
_entity_poly.pdbx_seq_one_letter_code
_entity_poly.pdbx_strand_id
1 'polypeptide(L)'
;MLTEKYRSQIGAIKSVPIRKKKYRTKKNIEIGEVYECDTTREGSWAYPFFGIVEKIYNNSALVRIISTQELDDRLVEQLQSRTVVRLNNMFVRES
;
A
#
# COMPACT_ATOMS: atom_id res chain seq x y z
N MET A 1 -10.32 3.94 26.64
CA MET A 1 -9.55 4.49 25.49
C MET A 1 -8.12 4.73 25.95
N LEU A 2 -7.12 4.24 25.21
CA LEU A 2 -5.70 4.46 25.55
C LEU A 2 -5.27 5.86 25.08
N THR A 3 -4.80 6.70 25.98
CA THR A 3 -4.38 8.09 25.70
C THR A 3 -2.92 8.26 26.09
N GLU A 4 -2.14 8.94 25.26
CA GLU A 4 -0.75 9.31 25.58
C GLU A 4 -0.69 10.78 26.01
N LYS A 5 0.15 11.07 27.01
CA LYS A 5 0.37 12.44 27.48
C LYS A 5 1.36 13.12 26.54
N TYR A 6 0.85 13.99 25.67
CA TYR A 6 1.66 14.80 24.77
C TYR A 6 1.98 16.16 25.40
N ARG A 7 3.27 16.49 25.57
CA ARG A 7 3.71 17.79 26.08
C ARG A 7 4.02 18.70 24.89
N SER A 8 3.23 19.77 24.72
CA SER A 8 3.52 20.77 23.68
C SER A 8 4.71 21.65 24.10
N GLN A 9 5.35 22.32 23.13
CA GLN A 9 6.43 23.29 23.39
C GLN A 9 6.01 24.45 24.32
N ILE A 10 4.71 24.70 24.47
CA ILE A 10 4.13 25.74 25.33
C ILE A 10 3.88 25.21 26.76
N GLY A 11 4.36 24.00 27.08
CA GLY A 11 4.28 23.41 28.42
C GLY A 11 2.93 22.78 28.78
N ALA A 12 1.93 22.84 27.90
CA ALA A 12 0.62 22.22 28.12
C ALA A 12 0.68 20.71 27.85
N ILE A 13 0.26 19.91 28.84
CA ILE A 13 0.12 18.45 28.71
C ILE A 13 -1.29 18.15 28.21
N LYS A 14 -1.41 17.60 27.01
CA LYS A 14 -2.70 17.17 26.42
C LYS A 14 -2.77 15.64 26.37
N SER A 15 -3.90 15.09 26.76
CA SER A 15 -4.23 13.66 26.57
C SER A 15 -4.70 13.44 25.13
N VAL A 16 -3.81 12.90 24.29
CA VAL A 16 -4.12 12.64 22.88
C VAL A 16 -4.55 11.18 22.74
N PRO A 17 -5.68 10.89 22.08
CA PRO A 17 -6.07 9.51 21.81
C PRO A 17 -5.02 8.86 20.90
N ILE A 18 -4.46 7.75 21.34
CA ILE A 18 -3.55 6.97 20.52
C ILE A 18 -4.40 6.36 19.41
N ARG A 19 -4.33 6.94 18.21
CA ARG A 19 -4.85 6.30 17.00
C ARG A 19 -4.02 5.04 16.81
N LYS A 20 -4.52 3.90 17.32
CA LYS A 20 -3.97 2.59 16.97
C LYS A 20 -3.97 2.52 15.44
N LYS A 21 -2.79 2.50 14.82
CA LYS A 21 -2.68 2.12 13.42
C LYS A 21 -3.36 0.76 13.32
N LYS A 22 -4.42 0.67 12.52
CA LYS A 22 -4.99 -0.64 12.16
C LYS A 22 -3.84 -1.40 11.51
N TYR A 23 -3.23 -2.33 12.22
CA TYR A 23 -2.38 -3.32 11.59
C TYR A 23 -3.33 -4.11 10.70
N ARG A 24 -3.33 -3.77 9.40
CA ARG A 24 -4.05 -4.51 8.37
C ARG A 24 -3.52 -5.93 8.47
N THR A 25 -4.38 -6.88 8.83
CA THR A 25 -4.03 -8.29 8.94
C THR A 25 -3.33 -8.68 7.64
N LYS A 26 -2.09 -9.17 7.71
CA LYS A 26 -1.39 -9.72 6.55
C LYS A 26 -2.21 -10.91 6.05
N LYS A 27 -3.13 -10.66 5.12
CA LYS A 27 -3.81 -11.74 4.39
C LYS A 27 -2.72 -12.41 3.55
N ASN A 28 -2.74 -13.74 3.47
CA ASN A 28 -1.87 -14.43 2.54
C ASN A 28 -2.24 -13.93 1.13
N ILE A 29 -1.26 -13.35 0.45
CA ILE A 29 -1.44 -12.89 -0.93
C ILE A 29 -1.40 -14.15 -1.81
N GLU A 30 -2.36 -14.26 -2.72
CA GLU A 30 -2.53 -15.41 -3.60
C GLU A 30 -2.14 -15.04 -5.03
N ILE A 31 -1.53 -15.99 -5.74
CA ILE A 31 -1.18 -15.82 -7.15
C ILE A 31 -2.46 -15.95 -7.98
N GLY A 32 -2.69 -15.02 -8.90
CA GLY A 32 -3.87 -14.98 -9.76
C GLY A 32 -4.99 -14.05 -9.28
N GLU A 33 -4.91 -13.55 -8.04
CA GLU A 33 -5.89 -12.61 -7.48
C GLU A 33 -5.53 -11.15 -7.81
N VAL A 34 -6.55 -10.30 -7.82
CA VAL A 34 -6.42 -8.85 -8.08
C VAL A 34 -6.27 -8.10 -6.76
N TYR A 35 -5.21 -7.31 -6.64
CA TYR A 35 -4.95 -6.48 -5.47
C TYR A 35 -4.83 -5.01 -5.85
N GLU A 36 -5.26 -4.15 -4.93
CA GLU A 36 -4.95 -2.72 -4.97
C GLU A 36 -3.54 -2.50 -4.43
N CYS A 37 -2.67 -1.91 -5.24
CA CYS A 37 -1.27 -1.66 -4.91
C CYS A 37 -1.08 -0.17 -4.63
N ASP A 38 -0.94 0.21 -3.36
CA ASP A 38 -0.63 1.59 -2.98
C ASP A 38 0.89 1.76 -2.85
N THR A 39 1.53 2.14 -3.95
CA THR A 39 2.98 2.39 -3.96
C THR A 39 3.33 3.88 -3.87
N THR A 40 2.35 4.75 -3.60
CA THR A 40 2.51 6.21 -3.57
C THR A 40 3.56 6.73 -2.58
N ARG A 41 3.88 5.94 -1.54
CA ARG A 41 4.83 6.35 -0.48
C ARG A 41 6.28 5.98 -0.72
N GLU A 42 6.55 4.99 -1.58
CA GLU A 42 7.89 4.40 -1.74
C GLU A 42 8.20 3.93 -3.17
N GLY A 43 7.27 4.09 -4.12
CA GLY A 43 7.40 3.64 -5.50
C GLY A 43 7.41 4.79 -6.50
N SER A 44 7.65 4.45 -7.76
CA SER A 44 7.60 5.37 -8.90
C SER A 44 6.17 5.74 -9.34
N TRP A 45 5.14 5.17 -8.69
CA TRP A 45 3.74 5.41 -9.02
C TRP A 45 3.20 6.59 -8.24
N ALA A 46 2.55 7.52 -8.93
CA ALA A 46 1.88 8.65 -8.29
C ALA A 46 0.54 8.24 -7.66
N TYR A 47 -0.13 7.22 -8.23
CA TYR A 47 -1.43 6.76 -7.78
C TYR A 47 -1.45 5.25 -7.47
N PRO A 48 -2.39 4.81 -6.61
CA PRO A 48 -2.64 3.39 -6.45
C PRO A 48 -3.19 2.80 -7.75
N PHE A 49 -2.79 1.56 -8.04
CA PHE A 49 -3.21 0.85 -9.25
C PHE A 49 -3.67 -0.57 -8.91
N PHE A 50 -4.40 -1.18 -9.83
CA PHE A 50 -4.87 -2.56 -9.70
C PHE A 50 -4.02 -3.49 -10.53
N GLY A 51 -3.70 -4.66 -9.98
CA GLY A 51 -3.00 -5.68 -10.73
C GLY A 51 -3.13 -7.08 -10.17
N ILE A 52 -2.85 -8.05 -11.04
CA ILE A 52 -2.87 -9.49 -10.73
C ILE A 52 -1.49 -9.92 -10.28
N VAL A 53 -1.41 -10.65 -9.17
CA VAL A 53 -0.14 -11.22 -8.70
C VAL A 53 0.26 -12.39 -9.60
N GLU A 54 1.36 -12.27 -10.33
CA GLU A 54 1.94 -13.37 -11.14
C GLU A 54 2.90 -14.23 -10.33
N LYS A 55 3.69 -13.61 -9.45
CA LYS A 55 4.72 -14.31 -8.67
C LYS A 55 4.92 -13.65 -7.32
N ILE A 56 5.10 -14.46 -6.29
CA ILE A 56 5.36 -13.98 -4.93
C ILE A 56 6.83 -14.28 -4.58
N TYR A 57 7.50 -13.29 -4.03
CA TYR A 57 8.83 -13.36 -3.44
C TYR A 57 8.72 -13.19 -1.92
N ASN A 58 9.84 -13.28 -1.19
CA ASN A 58 9.86 -13.23 0.27
C ASN A 58 9.23 -11.95 0.87
N ASN A 59 9.36 -10.79 0.22
CA ASN A 59 8.82 -9.51 0.72
C ASN A 59 8.17 -8.63 -0.37
N SER A 60 8.07 -9.15 -1.58
CA SER A 60 7.50 -8.48 -2.73
C SER A 60 6.76 -9.47 -3.61
N ALA A 61 5.93 -8.98 -4.51
CA ALA A 61 5.28 -9.76 -5.52
C ALA A 61 5.39 -9.05 -6.88
N LEU A 62 5.59 -9.84 -7.93
CA LEU A 62 5.45 -9.41 -9.31
C LEU A 62 3.97 -9.34 -9.62
N VAL A 63 3.55 -8.17 -10.08
CA VAL A 63 2.16 -7.86 -10.40
C VAL A 63 2.08 -7.47 -11.86
N ARG A 64 1.11 -8.04 -12.56
CA ARG A 64 0.68 -7.56 -13.86
C ARG A 64 -0.39 -6.48 -13.68
N ILE A 65 -0.09 -5.30 -14.18
CA ILE A 65 -0.96 -4.14 -14.07
C ILE A 65 -2.19 -4.34 -14.96
N ILE A 66 -3.38 -4.20 -14.39
CA ILE A 66 -4.66 -4.25 -15.13
C ILE A 66 -5.17 -2.85 -15.41
N SER A 67 -5.12 -1.97 -14.40
CA SER A 67 -5.76 -0.66 -14.45
C SER A 67 -4.95 0.34 -13.63
N THR A 68 -4.65 1.48 -14.25
CA THR A 68 -3.87 2.59 -13.74
C THR A 68 -4.56 3.91 -14.03
N GLN A 69 -4.12 4.98 -13.40
CA GLN A 69 -4.48 6.33 -13.87
C GLN A 69 -3.65 6.73 -15.08
N GLU A 70 -4.23 7.57 -15.94
CA GLU A 70 -3.62 8.07 -17.18
C GLU A 70 -2.25 8.74 -16.96
N LEU A 71 -2.06 9.36 -15.78
CA LEU A 71 -0.79 9.98 -15.38
C LEU A 71 0.35 8.96 -15.24
N ASP A 72 0.02 7.71 -14.92
CA ASP A 72 0.97 6.62 -14.75
C ASP A 72 1.05 5.70 -15.99
N ASP A 73 0.30 5.95 -17.07
CA ASP A 73 0.31 5.10 -18.27
C ASP A 73 1.69 5.03 -18.94
N ARG A 74 2.46 6.13 -18.86
CA ARG A 74 3.86 6.15 -19.33
C ARG A 74 4.74 5.16 -18.55
N LEU A 75 4.50 5.00 -17.26
CA LEU A 75 5.21 4.00 -16.44
C LEU A 75 4.80 2.58 -16.82
N VAL A 76 3.52 2.36 -17.16
CA VAL A 76 3.03 1.06 -17.64
C VAL A 76 3.76 0.64 -18.92
N GLU A 77 3.91 1.55 -19.89
CA GLU A 77 4.62 1.28 -21.15
C GLU A 77 6.09 0.96 -20.92
N GLN A 78 6.77 1.75 -20.08
CA GLN A 78 8.18 1.53 -19.74
C GLN A 78 8.43 0.21 -19.01
N LEU A 79 7.48 -0.20 -18.15
CA LEU A 79 7.59 -1.40 -17.33
C LEU A 79 6.94 -2.64 -17.99
N GLN A 80 6.53 -2.55 -19.26
CA GLN A 80 5.89 -3.65 -20.00
C GLN A 80 4.69 -4.25 -19.24
N SER A 81 3.89 -3.39 -18.59
CA SER A 81 2.73 -3.76 -17.78
C SER A 81 3.03 -4.69 -16.59
N ARG A 82 4.29 -4.77 -16.14
CA ARG A 82 4.72 -5.61 -15.01
C ARG A 82 5.50 -4.79 -14.00
N THR A 83 5.15 -4.92 -12.73
CA THR A 83 5.80 -4.16 -11.66
C THR A 83 5.97 -5.00 -10.41
N VAL A 84 7.02 -4.73 -9.64
CA VAL A 84 7.28 -5.41 -8.38
C VAL A 84 6.80 -4.52 -7.25
N VAL A 85 5.85 -5.02 -6.47
CA VAL A 85 5.24 -4.30 -5.35
C VAL A 85 5.55 -5.03 -4.06
N ARG A 86 5.80 -4.28 -2.98
CA ARG A 86 5.98 -4.87 -1.65
C ARG A 86 4.66 -5.43 -1.14
N LEU A 87 4.70 -6.61 -0.54
CA LEU A 87 3.50 -7.28 0.01
C LEU A 87 2.77 -6.41 1.05
N ASN A 88 3.50 -5.55 1.77
CA ASN A 88 2.94 -4.64 2.77
C ASN A 88 2.08 -3.51 2.18
N ASN A 89 2.21 -3.26 0.88
CA ASN A 89 1.54 -2.20 0.12
C ASN A 89 0.43 -2.75 -0.78
N MET A 90 0.11 -4.04 -0.66
CA MET A 90 -0.98 -4.70 -1.36
C MET A 90 -2.20 -4.83 -0.46
N PHE A 91 -3.36 -4.47 -0.98
CA PHE A 91 -4.63 -4.52 -0.26
C PHE A 91 -5.66 -5.32 -1.05
N VAL A 92 -6.33 -6.22 -0.32
CA VAL A 92 -7.50 -6.94 -0.84
C VAL A 92 -8.66 -5.98 -0.74
N ARG A 93 -9.43 -5.84 -1.81
CA ARG A 93 -10.72 -5.16 -1.72
C ARG A 93 -11.68 -6.10 -0.99
N GLU A 94 -11.85 -5.92 0.32
CA GLU A 94 -13.01 -6.51 1.02
C GLU A 94 -14.25 -5.75 0.54
N SER A 95 -15.04 -6.42 -0.31
CA SER A 95 -16.37 -5.98 -0.75
C SER A 95 -17.35 -5.96 0.42
#